data_AF-A0A559V1H8-F1
#
_entry.id   AF-A0A559V1H8-F1
#
_cell.length_a   1.000
_cell.length_b   1.000
_cell.length_c   1.000
_cell.angle_alpha   90.00
_cell.angle_beta   90.00
_cell.angle_gamma   90.00
#
_symmetry.space_group_name_H-M   'P 1'
#
loop_
_entity.id
_entity.type
_entity.pdbx_description
1 polymer ?
#
loop_
_entity_poly.entity_id
_entity_poly.type
_entity_poly.pdbx_seq_one_letter_code
_entity_poly.pdbx_strand_id
1 'polypeptide(L)'
;MVHVPVADTVRLEDFLSAVRRARDEGGIVLAPGCPELPEWPSTARGSGDRLLTLVESVGDCGAVPLAGLTDHEIRPWTWLPDSEFPCLLGCPDVLGRLLTEHWSAAAADRSMVRSRPVRGDFLEFAALWTEEGDTEAEPPQAVHARLSQPQEEDGRRAFHIGRILAHLHRQGVLHGAVRPDSFRIDTQRGVAVSADHDMRRLTHTPTVGQCSSDIASLLPSLTPPDWRAFRLGYRSTWPDGARVTDCLEYGDTTGWMHSMNRRDWPRSHPLLKRALAACPQDNTPLRLCLLTNLGQALSELGHHDQAVPEAEAAVALGEQVAPEMLPVLEILLAFALLRAERKEDAARTLAGLIAGPHTPAMRNLAVRALDAVYATDPGSTAIPPDPLPFLARRGTRLTVIQPSAPTPEPPLVG
;
A
#
# COMPACT_ATOMS: atom_id res chain seq x y z
N MET A 1 -24.22 21.48 5.30
CA MET A 1 -25.38 20.62 4.99
C MET A 1 -24.81 19.30 4.51
N VAL A 2 -24.80 18.27 5.36
CA VAL A 2 -24.24 16.96 5.00
C VAL A 2 -25.32 16.20 4.26
N HIS A 3 -25.07 15.82 3.01
CA HIS A 3 -25.97 14.93 2.28
C HIS A 3 -25.79 13.52 2.86
N VAL A 4 -26.83 12.99 3.51
CA VAL A 4 -26.80 11.65 4.10
C VAL A 4 -27.57 10.71 3.17
N PRO A 5 -26.91 10.01 2.24
CA PRO A 5 -27.59 8.98 1.47
C PRO A 5 -28.06 7.87 2.41
N VAL A 6 -29.30 7.42 2.21
CA VAL A 6 -29.83 6.22 2.87
C VAL A 6 -29.49 5.04 1.97
N ALA A 7 -28.65 4.14 2.45
CA ALA A 7 -28.33 2.91 1.72
C ALA A 7 -29.40 1.86 2.02
N ASP A 8 -30.38 1.72 1.14
CA ASP A 8 -31.45 0.70 1.21
C ASP A 8 -31.12 -0.54 0.36
N THR A 9 -29.83 -0.76 0.09
CA THR A 9 -29.38 -1.84 -0.80
C THR A 9 -29.30 -3.17 -0.04
N VAL A 10 -30.03 -4.17 -0.54
CA VAL A 10 -30.07 -5.54 0.01
C VAL A 10 -28.71 -6.26 -0.08
N ARG A 11 -27.82 -5.86 -1.00
CA ARG A 11 -26.52 -6.51 -1.20
C ARG A 11 -25.42 -5.80 -0.41
N LEU A 12 -24.73 -6.54 0.44
CA LEU A 12 -23.63 -6.04 1.27
C LEU A 12 -22.55 -5.29 0.47
N GLU A 13 -22.10 -5.83 -0.66
CA GLU A 13 -20.99 -5.23 -1.40
C GLU A 13 -21.35 -3.85 -1.98
N ASP A 14 -22.60 -3.67 -2.40
CA ASP A 14 -23.11 -2.39 -2.88
C ASP A 14 -23.18 -1.39 -1.71
N PHE A 15 -23.64 -1.85 -0.55
CA PHE A 15 -23.65 -1.08 0.70
C PHE A 15 -22.23 -0.65 1.10
N LEU A 16 -21.28 -1.59 1.20
CA LEU A 16 -19.89 -1.30 1.57
C LEU A 16 -19.23 -0.34 0.58
N SER A 17 -19.49 -0.51 -0.72
CA SER A 17 -18.98 0.37 -1.76
C SER A 17 -19.55 1.79 -1.64
N ALA A 18 -20.85 1.93 -1.31
CA ALA A 18 -21.46 3.21 -1.05
C ALA A 18 -20.86 3.90 0.19
N VAL A 19 -20.65 3.15 1.28
CA VAL A 19 -20.02 3.68 2.50
C VAL A 19 -18.56 4.10 2.24
N ARG A 20 -17.78 3.30 1.51
CA ARG A 20 -16.39 3.66 1.13
C ARG A 20 -16.36 4.94 0.29
N ARG A 21 -17.24 5.06 -0.72
CA ARG A 21 -17.33 6.27 -1.54
C ARG A 21 -17.68 7.50 -0.70
N ALA A 22 -18.72 7.39 0.13
CA ALA A 22 -19.12 8.48 1.01
C ALA A 22 -17.98 8.88 1.96
N ARG A 23 -17.29 7.91 2.59
CA ARG A 23 -16.11 8.17 3.42
C ARG A 23 -15.03 8.94 2.66
N ASP A 24 -14.69 8.49 1.45
CA ASP A 24 -13.63 9.11 0.63
C ASP A 24 -13.99 10.54 0.20
N GLU A 25 -15.29 10.82 0.05
CA GLU A 25 -15.84 12.16 -0.25
C GLU A 25 -16.07 13.01 1.02
N GLY A 26 -15.74 12.49 2.21
CA GLY A 26 -15.98 13.17 3.50
C GLY A 26 -17.46 13.21 3.92
N GLY A 27 -18.31 12.39 3.32
CA GLY A 27 -19.71 12.20 3.65
C GLY A 27 -19.97 11.22 4.79
N ILE A 28 -21.26 11.10 5.15
CA ILE A 28 -21.78 10.20 6.19
C ILE A 28 -22.96 9.43 5.59
N VAL A 29 -23.02 8.13 5.84
CA VAL A 29 -24.12 7.25 5.44
C VAL A 29 -24.95 6.90 6.67
N LEU A 30 -26.28 6.99 6.55
CA LEU A 30 -27.19 6.41 7.54
C LEU A 30 -27.50 4.97 7.15
N ALA A 31 -27.13 4.03 8.00
CA ALA A 31 -27.51 2.63 7.88
C ALA A 31 -28.76 2.38 8.75
N PRO A 32 -29.96 2.22 8.15
CA PRO A 32 -31.19 2.06 8.91
C PRO A 32 -31.30 0.70 9.62
N GLY A 33 -30.57 -0.31 9.13
CA GLY A 33 -30.55 -1.66 9.66
C GLY A 33 -29.21 -2.34 9.39
N CYS A 34 -28.96 -3.46 10.08
CA CYS A 34 -27.78 -4.29 9.82
C CYS A 34 -27.95 -4.91 8.42
N PRO A 35 -27.00 -4.72 7.48
CA PRO A 35 -27.07 -5.44 6.21
C PRO A 35 -27.04 -6.95 6.48
N GLU A 36 -27.91 -7.69 5.78
CA GLU A 36 -27.91 -9.15 5.88
C GLU A 36 -26.59 -9.70 5.31
N LEU A 37 -25.78 -10.30 6.19
CA LEU A 37 -24.56 -10.99 5.79
C LEU A 37 -24.87 -12.46 5.51
N PRO A 38 -24.44 -13.01 4.35
CA PRO A 38 -24.70 -14.41 4.00
C PRO A 38 -24.20 -15.39 5.06
N GLU A 39 -23.09 -15.07 5.73
CA GLU A 39 -22.49 -15.91 6.78
C GLU A 39 -21.80 -15.01 7.80
N TRP A 40 -22.52 -14.61 8.86
CA TRP A 40 -21.83 -14.16 10.06
C TRP A 40 -20.94 -15.32 10.54
N PRO A 41 -19.66 -15.07 10.85
CA PRO A 41 -18.87 -16.07 11.56
C PRO A 41 -19.69 -16.51 12.78
N SER A 42 -19.89 -17.82 12.95
CA SER A 42 -20.60 -18.36 14.13
C SER A 42 -19.96 -17.94 15.46
N THR A 43 -18.76 -17.35 15.38
CA THR A 43 -17.97 -16.78 16.46
C THR A 43 -18.31 -15.33 16.82
N ALA A 44 -19.15 -14.61 16.08
CA ALA A 44 -19.60 -13.26 16.47
C ALA A 44 -20.49 -13.37 17.71
N ARG A 45 -19.95 -13.00 18.89
CA ARG A 45 -20.57 -13.31 20.20
C ARG A 45 -21.60 -12.27 20.64
N GLY A 46 -21.98 -11.35 19.78
CA GLY A 46 -22.97 -10.33 20.08
C GLY A 46 -23.10 -9.32 18.95
N SER A 47 -24.01 -8.38 19.16
CA SER A 47 -24.24 -7.26 18.27
C SER A 47 -22.94 -6.45 18.08
N GLY A 48 -22.23 -6.04 19.14
CA GLY A 48 -20.99 -5.23 19.04
C GLY A 48 -19.92 -5.75 18.06
N ASP A 49 -19.76 -7.08 17.98
CA ASP A 49 -18.84 -7.71 17.02
C ASP A 49 -19.28 -7.48 15.57
N ARG A 50 -20.59 -7.35 15.34
CA ARG A 50 -21.17 -7.10 14.02
C ARG A 50 -20.84 -5.72 13.49
N LEU A 51 -21.11 -4.70 14.29
CA LEU A 51 -20.77 -3.34 13.90
C LEU A 51 -19.26 -3.19 13.70
N LEU A 52 -18.44 -3.81 14.56
CA LEU A 52 -16.99 -3.80 14.38
C LEU A 52 -16.55 -4.50 13.09
N THR A 53 -17.08 -5.70 12.77
CA THR A 53 -16.80 -6.38 11.50
C THR A 53 -17.21 -5.53 10.30
N LEU A 54 -18.34 -4.82 10.38
CA LEU A 54 -18.81 -3.93 9.31
C LEU A 54 -17.82 -2.77 9.11
N VAL A 55 -17.46 -2.09 10.20
CA VAL A 55 -16.56 -0.94 10.17
C VAL A 55 -15.14 -1.34 9.73
N GLU A 56 -14.62 -2.45 10.23
CA GLU A 56 -13.38 -3.08 9.75
C GLU A 56 -13.50 -3.45 8.26
N SER A 57 -14.66 -3.91 7.79
CA SER A 57 -14.83 -4.23 6.38
C SER A 57 -14.83 -2.99 5.47
N VAL A 58 -15.16 -1.81 6.00
CA VAL A 58 -15.02 -0.54 5.26
C VAL A 58 -13.56 -0.06 5.29
N GLY A 59 -12.89 -0.15 6.45
CA GLY A 59 -11.57 0.43 6.70
C GLY A 59 -11.61 1.95 6.86
N ASP A 60 -10.72 2.54 7.68
CA ASP A 60 -10.71 3.98 8.02
C ASP A 60 -12.10 4.58 8.25
N CYS A 61 -12.95 3.82 8.92
CA CYS A 61 -14.38 4.10 9.09
C CYS A 61 -14.70 4.17 10.58
N GLY A 62 -15.68 5.00 10.92
CA GLY A 62 -16.34 5.00 12.22
C GLY A 62 -17.80 4.64 12.06
N ALA A 63 -18.38 4.02 13.08
CA ALA A 63 -19.81 3.85 13.25
C ALA A 63 -20.30 4.46 14.55
N VAL A 64 -21.45 5.11 14.50
CA VAL A 64 -22.13 5.66 15.67
C VAL A 64 -23.59 5.20 15.66
N PRO A 65 -23.97 4.26 16.53
CA PRO A 65 -25.37 3.89 16.71
C PRO A 65 -26.18 5.08 17.21
N LEU A 66 -27.31 5.36 16.56
CA LEU A 66 -28.18 6.47 16.95
C LEU A 66 -28.78 6.25 18.35
N ALA A 67 -28.98 5.00 18.77
CA ALA A 67 -29.41 4.68 20.13
C ALA A 67 -28.42 5.24 21.19
N GLY A 68 -27.12 5.23 20.90
CA GLY A 68 -26.07 5.78 21.76
C GLY A 68 -26.01 7.32 21.81
N LEU A 69 -26.84 8.00 21.01
CA LEU A 69 -26.95 9.47 20.97
C LEU A 69 -28.20 10.02 21.66
N THR A 70 -29.20 9.16 21.93
CA THR A 70 -30.51 9.56 22.46
C THR A 70 -30.59 9.64 23.98
N ASP A 71 -29.62 9.09 24.71
CA ASP A 71 -29.66 9.03 26.17
C ASP A 71 -28.84 10.18 26.80
N HIS A 72 -29.49 11.04 27.59
CA HIS A 72 -28.84 12.14 28.32
C HIS A 72 -27.86 11.64 29.40
N GLU A 73 -27.90 10.35 29.73
CA GLU A 73 -26.88 9.64 30.49
C GLU A 73 -26.24 8.59 29.58
N ILE A 74 -25.03 8.88 29.07
CA ILE A 74 -24.25 7.96 28.23
C ILE A 74 -24.01 6.66 29.02
N ARG A 75 -24.84 5.64 28.82
CA ARG A 75 -24.64 4.31 29.39
C ARG A 75 -23.54 3.59 28.61
N PRO A 76 -22.58 2.93 29.27
CA PRO A 76 -21.61 2.09 28.57
C PRO A 76 -22.32 0.95 27.84
N TRP A 77 -21.77 0.56 26.67
CA TRP A 77 -22.26 -0.43 25.71
C TRP A 77 -22.70 -1.79 26.25
N THR A 78 -22.42 -2.08 27.51
CA THR A 78 -22.72 -3.36 28.15
C THR A 78 -24.21 -3.59 28.43
N TRP A 79 -25.10 -2.62 28.16
CA TRP A 79 -26.52 -2.68 28.57
C TRP A 79 -27.56 -2.36 27.49
N LEU A 80 -27.18 -2.03 26.26
CA LEU A 80 -28.16 -1.75 25.21
C LEU A 80 -28.64 -3.06 24.54
N PRO A 81 -29.94 -3.36 24.53
CA PRO A 81 -30.49 -4.53 23.85
C PRO A 81 -30.41 -4.34 22.34
N ASP A 82 -29.76 -5.29 21.64
CA ASP A 82 -29.85 -5.67 20.20
C ASP A 82 -30.00 -4.60 19.09
N SER A 83 -29.96 -3.31 19.39
CA SER A 83 -30.27 -2.21 18.47
C SER A 83 -29.04 -1.36 18.20
N GLU A 84 -28.05 -1.96 17.54
CA GLU A 84 -26.89 -1.23 16.98
C GLU A 84 -27.28 -0.33 15.80
N PHE A 85 -28.47 -0.56 15.27
CA PHE A 85 -29.02 0.16 14.15
C PHE A 85 -30.30 0.88 14.59
N PRO A 86 -30.60 2.04 13.99
CA PRO A 86 -29.84 2.71 12.92
C PRO A 86 -28.48 3.27 13.39
N CYS A 87 -27.47 3.31 12.50
CA CYS A 87 -26.16 3.89 12.80
C CYS A 87 -25.66 4.82 11.69
N LEU A 88 -24.81 5.78 12.07
CA LEU A 88 -24.08 6.65 11.15
C LEU A 88 -22.73 6.02 10.84
N LEU A 89 -22.37 5.94 9.56
CA LEU A 89 -21.10 5.41 9.08
C LEU A 89 -20.36 6.50 8.28
N GLY A 90 -19.05 6.62 8.45
CA GLY A 90 -18.28 7.62 7.72
C GLY A 90 -16.83 7.72 8.20
N CYS A 91 -16.13 8.76 7.74
CA CYS A 91 -14.79 9.07 8.23
C CYS A 91 -14.83 9.36 9.74
N PRO A 92 -13.98 8.73 10.58
CA PRO A 92 -13.94 8.96 12.02
C PRO A 92 -13.78 10.43 12.42
N ASP A 93 -13.02 11.22 11.66
CA ASP A 93 -12.82 12.64 11.93
C ASP A 93 -14.08 13.46 11.62
N VAL A 94 -14.77 13.13 10.53
CA VAL A 94 -16.03 13.78 10.16
C VAL A 94 -17.11 13.46 11.20
N LEU A 95 -17.24 12.20 11.59
CA LEU A 95 -18.14 11.77 12.66
C LEU A 95 -17.75 12.43 13.99
N GLY A 96 -16.46 12.47 14.35
CA GLY A 96 -15.98 13.10 15.57
C GLY A 96 -16.31 14.59 15.64
N ARG A 97 -16.15 15.32 14.53
CA ARG A 97 -16.58 16.73 14.43
C ARG A 97 -18.09 16.88 14.60
N LEU A 98 -18.88 16.09 13.87
CA LEU A 98 -20.35 16.09 14.00
C LEU A 98 -20.79 15.83 15.44
N LEU A 99 -20.18 14.84 16.09
CA LEU A 99 -20.47 14.49 17.48
C LEU A 99 -20.06 15.58 18.45
N THR A 100 -18.96 16.28 18.21
CA THR A 100 -18.50 17.37 19.08
C THR A 100 -19.32 18.65 18.88
N GLU A 101 -19.84 18.89 17.67
CA GLU A 101 -20.68 20.04 17.35
C GLU A 101 -22.10 19.92 17.95
N HIS A 102 -22.64 18.70 17.98
CA HIS A 102 -24.03 18.46 18.40
C HIS A 102 -24.17 17.73 19.75
N TRP A 103 -23.11 17.10 20.24
CA TRP A 103 -23.04 16.38 21.53
C TRP A 103 -21.72 16.72 22.26
N SER A 104 -21.44 16.06 23.39
CA SER A 104 -20.18 16.26 24.11
C SER A 104 -19.02 15.47 23.47
N ALA A 105 -17.80 16.00 23.57
CA ALA A 105 -16.58 15.27 23.15
C ALA A 105 -16.43 13.90 23.85
N ALA A 106 -16.89 13.78 25.10
CA ALA A 106 -16.89 12.51 25.83
C ALA A 106 -17.90 11.50 25.25
N ALA A 107 -19.03 11.97 24.72
CA ALA A 107 -19.97 11.12 23.97
C ALA A 107 -19.36 10.66 22.66
N ALA A 108 -18.62 11.53 21.97
CA ALA A 108 -17.99 11.21 20.69
C ALA A 108 -17.02 10.02 20.80
N ASP A 109 -16.22 9.98 21.87
CA ASP A 109 -15.23 8.93 22.04
C ASP A 109 -15.83 7.63 22.61
N ARG A 110 -16.87 7.74 23.44
CA ARG A 110 -17.55 6.56 23.99
C ARG A 110 -18.47 5.89 22.99
N SER A 111 -19.20 6.63 22.17
CA SER A 111 -20.28 6.10 21.32
C SER A 111 -19.85 5.74 19.90
N MET A 112 -18.57 5.92 19.55
CA MET A 112 -18.06 5.61 18.22
C MET A 112 -17.24 4.30 18.21
N VAL A 113 -17.67 3.35 17.39
CA VAL A 113 -16.87 2.17 17.03
C VAL A 113 -15.98 2.56 15.86
N ARG A 114 -14.67 2.41 15.99
CA ARG A 114 -13.70 2.74 14.92
C ARG A 114 -13.10 1.47 14.35
N SER A 115 -12.88 1.43 13.04
CA SER A 115 -11.96 0.45 12.47
C SER A 115 -10.57 0.76 12.98
N ARG A 116 -9.70 -0.26 12.97
CA ARG A 116 -8.28 -0.02 13.10
C ARG A 116 -7.81 0.97 12.02
N PRO A 117 -6.97 1.95 12.39
CA PRO A 117 -6.42 2.89 11.44
C PRO A 117 -5.58 2.14 10.43
N VAL A 118 -5.84 2.36 9.16
CA VAL A 118 -5.01 1.82 8.09
C VAL A 118 -3.78 2.73 7.95
N ARG A 119 -2.64 2.22 8.39
CA ARG A 119 -1.36 2.90 8.23
C ARG A 119 -0.89 2.77 6.79
N GLY A 120 -0.53 3.91 6.21
CA GLY A 120 0.05 3.99 4.88
C GLY A 120 1.55 4.21 4.81
N ASP A 121 2.17 4.44 5.97
CA ASP A 121 3.60 4.69 6.05
C ASP A 121 4.23 4.02 7.28
N PHE A 122 5.42 3.46 7.07
CA PHE A 122 6.15 2.58 7.99
C PHE A 122 7.63 2.97 8.13
N LEU A 123 7.98 4.24 7.84
CA LEU A 123 9.36 4.74 7.92
C LEU A 123 10.06 4.50 9.25
N GLU A 124 9.30 4.50 10.35
CA GLU A 124 9.85 4.24 11.68
C GLU A 124 10.52 2.86 11.79
N PHE A 125 10.19 1.94 10.88
CA PHE A 125 10.75 0.59 10.79
C PHE A 125 11.77 0.43 9.65
N ALA A 126 12.19 1.52 9.01
CA ALA A 126 13.11 1.49 7.88
C ALA A 126 14.37 0.65 8.15
N ALA A 127 14.89 0.69 9.37
CA ALA A 127 16.07 -0.07 9.79
C ALA A 127 15.97 -1.58 9.51
N LEU A 128 14.76 -2.16 9.52
CA LEU A 128 14.56 -3.59 9.21
C LEU A 128 14.93 -3.95 7.77
N TRP A 129 15.00 -2.96 6.88
CA TRP A 129 15.22 -3.17 5.44
C TRP A 129 16.16 -2.13 4.81
N THR A 130 16.98 -1.40 5.59
CA THR A 130 17.94 -0.40 5.04
C THR A 130 19.38 -0.52 5.53
N GLU A 131 19.72 -1.46 6.44
CA GLU A 131 21.06 -1.49 7.05
C GLU A 131 22.23 -1.74 6.08
N GLU A 132 23.37 -1.10 6.36
CA GLU A 132 24.63 -1.22 5.63
C GLU A 132 25.21 -2.62 5.79
N GLY A 133 25.00 -3.46 4.77
CA GLY A 133 25.22 -4.90 4.81
C GLY A 133 24.10 -5.65 4.08
N ASP A 134 22.98 -4.97 3.81
CA ASP A 134 21.88 -5.42 2.97
C ASP A 134 22.33 -5.49 1.51
N THR A 135 23.12 -6.52 1.21
CA THR A 135 23.06 -7.06 -0.14
C THR A 135 21.71 -7.76 -0.26
N GLU A 136 20.85 -7.23 -1.12
CA GLU A 136 19.75 -8.00 -1.75
C GLU A 136 20.22 -9.33 -2.37
N ALA A 137 21.54 -9.59 -2.35
CA ALA A 137 22.20 -10.80 -2.77
C ALA A 137 22.03 -12.00 -1.83
N GLU A 138 21.31 -11.96 -0.70
CA GLU A 138 20.89 -13.22 -0.07
C GLU A 138 19.65 -13.74 -0.80
N PRO A 139 19.81 -14.65 -1.79
CA PRO A 139 18.69 -15.10 -2.57
C PRO A 139 17.73 -15.90 -1.66
N PRO A 140 16.44 -16.04 -2.03
CA PRO A 140 15.48 -16.83 -1.25
C PRO A 140 15.99 -18.21 -0.82
N GLN A 141 16.81 -18.84 -1.67
CA GLN A 141 17.45 -20.13 -1.41
C GLN A 141 18.43 -20.09 -0.23
N ALA A 142 19.20 -19.01 -0.08
CA ALA A 142 20.13 -18.84 1.03
C ALA A 142 19.39 -18.62 2.36
N VAL A 143 18.31 -17.83 2.34
CA VAL A 143 17.42 -17.70 3.50
C VAL A 143 16.82 -19.06 3.87
N HIS A 144 16.32 -19.85 2.90
CA HIS A 144 15.83 -21.21 3.17
C HIS A 144 16.91 -22.13 3.75
N ALA A 145 18.13 -22.07 3.23
CA ALA A 145 19.26 -22.86 3.72
C ALA A 145 19.59 -22.48 5.18
N ARG A 146 19.56 -21.19 5.52
CA ARG A 146 19.77 -20.67 6.88
C ARG A 146 18.67 -21.14 7.83
N LEU A 147 17.41 -21.03 7.42
CA LEU A 147 16.25 -21.49 8.22
C LEU A 147 16.29 -23.00 8.53
N SER A 148 16.98 -23.78 7.70
CA SER A 148 17.18 -25.23 7.91
C SER A 148 18.21 -25.56 9.00
N GLN A 149 18.99 -24.58 9.47
CA GLN A 149 20.02 -24.78 10.50
C GLN A 149 19.41 -24.77 11.91
N PRO A 150 19.71 -25.74 12.81
CA PRO A 150 19.08 -25.83 14.13
C PRO A 150 19.17 -24.55 14.98
N GLN A 151 20.26 -23.80 14.88
CA GLN A 151 20.49 -22.54 15.61
C GLN A 151 19.60 -21.35 15.20
N GLU A 152 18.92 -21.41 14.05
CA GLU A 152 18.11 -20.30 13.50
C GLU A 152 16.64 -20.35 13.97
N GLU A 153 16.43 -20.37 15.29
CA GLU A 153 15.10 -20.50 15.89
C GLU A 153 14.22 -19.26 15.65
N ASP A 154 14.77 -18.06 15.84
CA ASP A 154 14.04 -16.80 15.68
C ASP A 154 13.66 -16.54 14.21
N GLY A 155 14.58 -16.79 13.28
CA GLY A 155 14.30 -16.72 11.84
C GLY A 155 13.19 -17.69 11.43
N ARG A 156 13.20 -18.93 11.94
CA ARG A 156 12.12 -19.90 11.69
C ARG A 156 10.79 -19.42 12.25
N ARG A 157 10.79 -18.85 13.45
CA ARG A 157 9.58 -18.26 14.05
C ARG A 157 9.00 -17.19 13.15
N ALA A 158 9.81 -16.21 12.74
CA ALA A 158 9.38 -15.14 11.86
C ALA A 158 8.84 -15.67 10.52
N PHE A 159 9.52 -16.65 9.91
CA PHE A 159 9.06 -17.33 8.70
C PHE A 159 7.67 -17.97 8.87
N HIS A 160 7.45 -18.74 9.95
CA HIS A 160 6.17 -19.38 10.19
C HIS A 160 5.05 -18.38 10.55
N ILE A 161 5.35 -17.30 11.27
CA ILE A 161 4.42 -16.19 11.51
C ILE A 161 4.01 -15.55 10.19
N GLY A 162 4.98 -15.29 9.29
CA GLY A 162 4.69 -14.78 7.95
C GLY A 162 3.75 -15.69 7.15
N ARG A 163 3.96 -17.01 7.21
CA ARG A 163 3.08 -17.99 6.54
C ARG A 163 1.64 -17.97 7.08
N ILE A 164 1.46 -18.01 8.41
CA ILE A 164 0.11 -18.02 8.98
C ILE A 164 -0.62 -16.71 8.74
N LEU A 165 0.03 -15.55 8.86
CA LEU A 165 -0.60 -14.27 8.55
C LEU A 165 -1.01 -14.17 7.08
N ALA A 166 -0.14 -14.58 6.15
CA ALA A 166 -0.49 -14.64 4.73
C ALA A 166 -1.69 -15.56 4.47
N HIS A 167 -1.76 -16.70 5.17
CA HIS A 167 -2.91 -17.58 5.09
C HIS A 167 -4.19 -16.92 5.63
N LEU A 168 -4.14 -16.30 6.81
CA LEU A 168 -5.27 -15.60 7.42
C LEU A 168 -5.77 -14.47 6.53
N HIS A 169 -4.88 -13.59 6.05
CA HIS A 169 -5.25 -12.49 5.16
C HIS A 169 -5.87 -13.00 3.86
N ARG A 170 -5.32 -14.06 3.25
CA ARG A 170 -5.91 -14.69 2.06
C ARG A 170 -7.33 -15.22 2.32
N GLN A 171 -7.64 -15.62 3.55
CA GLN A 171 -8.95 -16.12 3.98
C GLN A 171 -9.91 -15.02 4.46
N GLY A 172 -9.59 -13.74 4.28
CA GLY A 172 -10.44 -12.66 4.78
C GLY A 172 -10.28 -12.39 6.27
N VAL A 173 -9.22 -12.86 6.93
CA VAL A 173 -9.06 -12.75 8.39
C VAL A 173 -7.92 -11.81 8.73
N LEU A 174 -8.21 -10.76 9.50
CA LEU A 174 -7.22 -9.91 10.15
C LEU A 174 -6.95 -10.43 11.56
N HIS A 175 -5.70 -10.52 11.98
CA HIS A 175 -5.36 -11.05 13.28
C HIS A 175 -5.70 -10.10 14.42
N GLY A 176 -5.58 -8.78 14.22
CA GLY A 176 -5.76 -7.79 15.28
C GLY A 176 -4.43 -7.13 15.65
N ALA A 177 -3.91 -7.53 16.80
CA ALA A 177 -2.61 -7.12 17.33
C ALA A 177 -1.63 -8.28 17.22
N VAL A 178 -0.93 -8.36 16.09
CA VAL A 178 0.08 -9.39 15.85
C VAL A 178 1.27 -9.14 16.77
N ARG A 179 1.54 -10.07 17.69
CA ARG A 179 2.74 -10.09 18.53
C ARG A 179 3.43 -11.44 18.41
N PRO A 180 4.74 -11.56 18.69
CA PRO A 180 5.41 -12.85 18.62
C PRO A 180 4.74 -13.93 19.49
N ASP A 181 4.28 -13.56 20.69
CA ASP A 181 3.61 -14.43 21.66
C ASP A 181 2.17 -14.81 21.27
N SER A 182 1.54 -14.10 20.33
CA SER A 182 0.27 -14.49 19.72
C SER A 182 0.38 -15.80 18.92
N PHE A 183 1.58 -16.30 18.66
CA PHE A 183 1.81 -17.52 17.88
C PHE A 183 2.59 -18.56 18.66
N ARG A 184 2.13 -19.80 18.59
CA ARG A 184 2.86 -20.98 19.07
C ARG A 184 3.37 -21.76 17.88
N ILE A 185 4.64 -22.09 17.86
CA ILE A 185 5.22 -22.96 16.82
C ILE A 185 5.08 -24.40 17.28
N ASP A 186 4.35 -25.19 16.51
CA ASP A 186 4.44 -26.64 16.59
C ASP A 186 5.73 -27.07 15.88
N THR A 187 6.77 -27.33 16.66
CA THR A 187 8.09 -27.72 16.16
C THR A 187 8.09 -29.11 15.51
N GLN A 188 7.11 -29.98 15.83
CA GLN A 188 6.98 -31.29 15.20
C GLN A 188 6.38 -31.19 13.81
N ARG A 189 5.42 -30.26 13.62
CA ARG A 189 4.74 -30.06 12.33
C ARG A 189 5.37 -28.95 11.48
N GLY A 190 6.20 -28.10 12.06
CA GLY A 190 6.73 -26.91 11.39
C GLY A 190 5.63 -25.93 11.00
N VAL A 191 4.65 -25.73 11.90
CA VAL A 191 3.50 -24.85 11.66
C VAL A 191 3.32 -23.91 12.85
N ALA A 192 3.12 -22.62 12.58
CA ALA A 192 2.66 -21.67 13.59
C ALA A 192 1.14 -21.80 13.74
N VAL A 193 0.65 -21.75 14.98
CA VAL A 193 -0.77 -21.70 15.32
C VAL A 193 -1.02 -20.39 16.07
N SER A 194 -2.06 -19.65 15.69
CA SER A 194 -2.48 -18.48 16.45
C SER A 194 -3.06 -18.94 17.80
N ALA A 195 -2.54 -18.37 18.87
CA ALA A 195 -3.01 -18.58 20.24
C ALA A 195 -4.01 -17.49 20.68
N ASP A 196 -4.26 -16.51 19.83
CA ASP A 196 -5.08 -15.34 20.13
C ASP A 196 -6.54 -15.54 19.69
N HIS A 197 -7.46 -14.81 20.32
CA HIS A 197 -8.89 -14.85 20.05
C HIS A 197 -9.41 -13.58 19.36
N ASP A 198 -8.58 -12.56 19.17
CA ASP A 198 -8.98 -11.28 18.59
C ASP A 198 -9.06 -11.26 17.05
N MET A 199 -8.92 -12.43 16.41
CA MET A 199 -9.03 -12.57 14.96
C MET A 199 -10.40 -12.11 14.44
N ARG A 200 -10.40 -11.28 13.40
CA ARG A 200 -11.60 -10.72 12.76
C ARG A 200 -11.71 -11.22 11.33
N ARG A 201 -12.76 -11.98 11.06
CA ARG A 201 -13.14 -12.37 9.70
C ARG A 201 -13.95 -11.25 9.06
N LEU A 202 -13.38 -10.70 7.99
CA LEU A 202 -14.02 -9.76 7.08
C LEU A 202 -14.90 -10.49 6.08
N THR A 203 -15.77 -9.72 5.44
CA THR A 203 -16.69 -10.21 4.40
C THR A 203 -16.04 -10.31 3.01
N HIS A 204 -14.81 -9.81 2.88
CA HIS A 204 -14.00 -9.77 1.67
C HIS A 204 -12.52 -9.95 2.03
N THR A 205 -11.67 -10.15 1.02
CA THR A 205 -10.21 -10.18 1.24
C THR A 205 -9.74 -8.82 1.77
N PRO A 206 -8.94 -8.75 2.85
CA PRO A 206 -8.53 -7.49 3.42
C PRO A 206 -7.68 -6.72 2.41
N THR A 207 -7.78 -5.40 2.46
CA THR A 207 -6.95 -4.52 1.63
C THR A 207 -5.48 -4.63 2.01
N VAL A 208 -4.60 -4.17 1.11
CA VAL A 208 -3.15 -4.12 1.35
C VAL A 208 -2.84 -3.32 2.62
N GLY A 209 -3.42 -2.14 2.76
CA GLY A 209 -3.22 -1.30 3.95
C GLY A 209 -3.70 -1.96 5.24
N GLN A 210 -4.84 -2.67 5.22
CA GLN A 210 -5.30 -3.42 6.38
C GLN A 210 -4.34 -4.54 6.76
N CYS A 211 -3.88 -5.34 5.78
CA CYS A 211 -2.89 -6.38 6.03
C CYS A 211 -1.58 -5.81 6.59
N SER A 212 -1.08 -4.70 6.03
CA SER A 212 0.14 -4.05 6.49
C SER A 212 -0.02 -3.49 7.91
N SER A 213 -1.20 -2.92 8.22
CA SER A 213 -1.51 -2.41 9.56
C SER A 213 -1.65 -3.53 10.59
N ASP A 214 -2.19 -4.68 10.19
CA ASP A 214 -2.26 -5.89 11.01
C ASP A 214 -0.85 -6.39 11.39
N ILE A 215 0.08 -6.33 10.44
CA ILE A 215 1.49 -6.71 10.64
C ILE A 215 2.26 -5.65 11.46
N ALA A 216 1.80 -4.40 11.47
CA ALA A 216 2.54 -3.25 12.03
C ALA A 216 3.02 -3.47 13.47
N SER A 217 2.19 -4.09 14.31
CA SER A 217 2.53 -4.33 15.73
C SER A 217 3.63 -5.39 15.93
N LEU A 218 3.89 -6.22 14.92
CA LEU A 218 4.97 -7.21 14.94
C LEU A 218 6.33 -6.56 14.64
N LEU A 219 6.36 -5.52 13.78
CA LEU A 219 7.59 -4.92 13.26
C LEU A 219 8.59 -4.48 14.34
N PRO A 220 8.18 -3.83 15.46
CA PRO A 220 9.12 -3.45 16.53
C PRO A 220 9.89 -4.61 17.15
N SER A 221 9.40 -5.84 17.01
CA SER A 221 10.01 -7.05 17.59
C SER A 221 10.92 -7.82 16.63
N LEU A 222 10.98 -7.41 15.36
CA LEU A 222 11.77 -8.10 14.34
C LEU A 222 13.18 -7.51 14.26
N THR A 223 14.15 -8.36 13.93
CA THR A 223 15.46 -7.95 13.43
C THR A 223 15.46 -7.95 11.89
N PRO A 224 16.46 -7.38 11.19
CA PRO A 224 16.55 -7.49 9.72
C PRO A 224 16.59 -8.96 9.20
N PRO A 225 17.32 -9.90 9.84
CA PRO A 225 17.19 -11.32 9.54
C PRO A 225 15.77 -11.90 9.71
N ASP A 226 15.05 -11.50 10.76
CA ASP A 226 13.68 -11.94 11.01
C ASP A 226 12.71 -11.39 9.97
N TRP A 227 12.85 -10.11 9.62
CA TRP A 227 12.05 -9.48 8.57
C TRP A 227 12.20 -10.23 7.24
N ARG A 228 13.43 -10.59 6.85
CA ARG A 228 13.69 -11.36 5.62
C ARG A 228 13.02 -12.74 5.66
N ALA A 229 13.09 -13.42 6.79
CA ALA A 229 12.45 -14.72 6.99
C ALA A 229 10.91 -14.59 6.98
N PHE A 230 10.36 -13.60 7.67
CA PHE A 230 8.93 -13.26 7.67
C PHE A 230 8.43 -13.00 6.25
N ARG A 231 9.11 -12.12 5.50
CA ARG A 231 8.78 -11.75 4.12
C ARG A 231 8.76 -12.98 3.21
N LEU A 232 9.74 -13.86 3.33
CA LEU A 232 9.80 -15.12 2.59
C LEU A 232 8.62 -16.05 2.94
N GLY A 233 8.30 -16.19 4.23
CA GLY A 233 7.16 -16.96 4.70
C GLY A 233 5.82 -16.41 4.18
N TYR A 234 5.66 -15.09 4.24
CA TYR A 234 4.47 -14.40 3.78
C TYR A 234 4.25 -14.57 2.27
N ARG A 235 5.27 -14.25 1.46
CA ARG A 235 5.21 -14.33 -0.01
C ARG A 235 5.08 -15.77 -0.52
N SER A 236 5.69 -16.75 0.16
CA SER A 236 5.57 -18.16 -0.23
C SER A 236 4.15 -18.73 -0.04
N THR A 237 3.36 -18.15 0.86
CA THR A 237 1.99 -18.59 1.13
C THR A 237 0.94 -17.81 0.34
N TRP A 238 1.21 -16.51 0.12
CA TRP A 238 0.34 -15.64 -0.67
C TRP A 238 1.20 -14.78 -1.62
N PRO A 239 1.43 -15.24 -2.87
CA PRO A 239 2.24 -14.52 -3.85
C PRO A 239 1.73 -13.10 -4.14
N ASP A 240 0.40 -12.93 -4.28
CA ASP A 240 -0.22 -11.61 -4.45
C ASP A 240 -0.08 -10.70 -3.21
N GLY A 241 0.25 -11.32 -2.06
CA GLY A 241 0.60 -10.66 -0.82
C GLY A 241 1.92 -9.89 -0.88
N ALA A 242 2.70 -9.99 -1.98
CA ALA A 242 3.87 -9.13 -2.20
C ALA A 242 3.52 -7.65 -2.01
N ARG A 243 2.33 -7.22 -2.43
CA ARG A 243 1.83 -5.85 -2.25
C ARG A 243 1.78 -5.41 -0.78
N VAL A 244 1.56 -6.33 0.15
CA VAL A 244 1.54 -6.04 1.59
C VAL A 244 2.95 -5.72 2.09
N THR A 245 3.93 -6.54 1.70
CA THR A 245 5.33 -6.29 2.01
C THR A 245 5.86 -5.04 1.31
N ASP A 246 5.34 -4.75 0.12
CA ASP A 246 5.68 -3.57 -0.66
C ASP A 246 5.13 -2.28 -0.02
N CYS A 247 3.90 -2.34 0.50
CA CYS A 247 3.33 -1.25 1.31
C CYS A 247 4.15 -0.99 2.58
N LEU A 248 4.64 -2.05 3.23
CA LEU A 248 5.49 -1.94 4.42
C LEU A 248 6.86 -1.32 4.11
N GLU A 249 7.54 -1.80 3.07
CA GLU A 249 8.91 -1.36 2.74
C GLU A 249 8.95 -0.01 2.02
N TYR A 250 7.93 0.25 1.18
CA TYR A 250 7.94 1.36 0.22
C TYR A 250 6.81 2.37 0.36
N GLY A 251 5.89 2.17 1.31
CA GLY A 251 4.74 3.08 1.52
C GLY A 251 3.71 3.04 0.39
N ASP A 252 3.71 2.01 -0.46
CA ASP A 252 2.71 1.85 -1.52
C ASP A 252 1.41 1.25 -0.99
N THR A 253 0.50 2.12 -0.57
CA THR A 253 -0.85 1.73 -0.13
C THR A 253 -1.82 1.42 -1.28
N THR A 254 -1.52 1.91 -2.48
CA THR A 254 -2.44 1.82 -3.62
C THR A 254 -2.19 0.56 -4.44
N GLY A 255 -0.96 0.04 -4.45
CA GLY A 255 -0.48 -0.99 -5.37
C GLY A 255 0.14 -0.45 -6.66
N TRP A 256 0.50 0.84 -6.72
CA TRP A 256 1.14 1.42 -7.90
C TRP A 256 2.48 0.75 -8.21
N MET A 257 3.23 0.32 -7.19
CA MET A 257 4.56 -0.25 -7.37
C MET A 257 4.46 -1.63 -8.03
N HIS A 258 3.48 -2.43 -7.61
CA HIS A 258 3.22 -3.72 -8.22
C HIS A 258 2.83 -3.58 -9.71
N SER A 259 1.97 -2.60 -10.04
CA SER A 259 1.60 -2.36 -11.44
C SER A 259 2.76 -1.81 -12.27
N MET A 260 3.61 -0.93 -11.70
CA MET A 260 4.84 -0.45 -12.35
C MET A 260 5.80 -1.61 -12.64
N ASN A 261 6.05 -2.48 -11.65
CA ASN A 261 6.94 -3.64 -11.80
C ASN A 261 6.45 -4.61 -12.89
N ARG A 262 5.13 -4.75 -13.06
CA ARG A 262 4.51 -5.56 -14.13
C ARG A 262 4.33 -4.82 -15.46
N ARG A 263 4.67 -3.53 -15.53
CA ARG A 263 4.44 -2.65 -16.68
C ARG A 263 2.96 -2.54 -17.08
N ASP A 264 2.07 -2.68 -16.11
CA ASP A 264 0.64 -2.44 -16.28
C ASP A 264 0.38 -0.93 -16.16
N TRP A 265 0.78 -0.18 -17.19
CA TRP A 265 0.70 1.29 -17.22
C TRP A 265 -0.74 1.82 -17.11
N PRO A 266 -1.76 1.22 -17.77
CA PRO A 266 -3.15 1.66 -17.63
C PRO A 266 -3.63 1.58 -16.19
N ARG A 267 -3.21 0.57 -15.43
CA ARG A 267 -3.51 0.45 -14.00
C ARG A 267 -2.64 1.36 -13.13
N SER A 268 -1.36 1.52 -13.47
CA SER A 268 -0.40 2.31 -12.68
C SER A 268 -0.76 3.79 -12.64
N HIS A 269 -1.15 4.37 -13.77
CA HIS A 269 -1.46 5.80 -13.87
C HIS A 269 -2.51 6.29 -12.83
N PRO A 270 -3.72 5.73 -12.76
CA PRO A 270 -4.72 6.18 -11.77
C PRO A 270 -4.35 5.82 -10.33
N LEU A 271 -3.44 4.87 -10.10
CA LEU A 271 -2.92 4.57 -8.77
C LEU A 271 -1.91 5.64 -8.33
N LEU A 272 -0.97 6.00 -9.19
CA LEU A 272 0.04 7.04 -8.95
C LEU A 272 -0.60 8.40 -8.73
N LYS A 273 -1.63 8.78 -9.51
CA LYS A 273 -2.35 10.05 -9.29
C LYS A 273 -3.03 10.11 -7.92
N ARG A 274 -3.67 9.01 -7.49
CA ARG A 274 -4.28 8.93 -6.16
C ARG A 274 -3.23 8.98 -5.05
N ALA A 275 -2.13 8.24 -5.21
CA ALA A 275 -1.03 8.27 -4.25
C ALA A 275 -0.41 9.67 -4.14
N LEU A 276 -0.19 10.37 -5.27
CA LEU A 276 0.38 11.72 -5.29
C LEU A 276 -0.56 12.75 -4.65
N ALA A 277 -1.88 12.63 -4.88
CA ALA A 277 -2.89 13.48 -4.26
C ALA A 277 -2.98 13.28 -2.74
N ALA A 278 -2.79 12.05 -2.27
CA ALA A 278 -2.78 11.71 -0.83
C ALA A 278 -1.42 11.95 -0.16
N CYS A 279 -0.35 12.20 -0.94
CA CYS A 279 1.01 12.33 -0.42
C CYS A 279 1.19 13.68 0.30
N PRO A 280 1.57 13.69 1.59
CA PRO A 280 1.85 14.93 2.33
C PRO A 280 2.91 15.79 1.63
N GLN A 281 2.72 17.11 1.65
CA GLN A 281 3.60 18.05 0.94
C GLN A 281 5.05 18.05 1.47
N ASP A 282 5.21 17.79 2.77
CA ASP A 282 6.49 17.66 3.47
C ASP A 282 7.18 16.32 3.21
N ASN A 283 6.48 15.33 2.65
CA ASN A 283 7.03 14.04 2.29
C ASN A 283 7.70 14.07 0.91
N THR A 284 8.70 14.93 0.76
CA THR A 284 9.36 15.21 -0.51
C THR A 284 10.01 13.99 -1.18
N PRO A 285 10.60 12.99 -0.48
CA PRO A 285 11.16 11.81 -1.15
C PRO A 285 10.07 10.94 -1.81
N LEU A 286 8.93 10.73 -1.13
CA LEU A 286 7.84 9.96 -1.72
C LEU A 286 7.19 10.73 -2.89
N ARG A 287 7.03 12.05 -2.76
CA ARG A 287 6.55 12.90 -3.87
C ARG A 287 7.46 12.78 -5.09
N LEU A 288 8.78 12.82 -4.91
CA LEU A 288 9.74 12.63 -6.00
C LEU A 288 9.56 11.27 -6.70
N CYS A 289 9.43 10.18 -5.94
CA CYS A 289 9.11 8.86 -6.52
C CYS A 289 7.83 8.89 -7.35
N LEU A 290 6.75 9.43 -6.78
CA LEU A 290 5.43 9.42 -7.40
C LEU A 290 5.39 10.27 -8.68
N LEU A 291 6.01 11.45 -8.68
CA LEU A 291 6.12 12.32 -9.87
C LEU A 291 6.92 11.63 -10.98
N THR A 292 8.09 11.08 -10.62
CA THR A 292 8.96 10.38 -11.59
C THR A 292 8.23 9.22 -12.26
N ASN A 293 7.57 8.39 -11.44
CA ASN A 293 6.85 7.22 -11.91
C ASN A 293 5.58 7.58 -12.68
N LEU A 294 4.90 8.68 -12.30
CA LEU A 294 3.74 9.19 -13.02
C LEU A 294 4.13 9.69 -14.41
N GLY A 295 5.21 10.46 -14.52
CA GLY A 295 5.77 10.88 -15.80
C GLY A 295 6.11 9.68 -16.69
N GLN A 296 6.73 8.65 -16.13
CA GLN A 296 7.01 7.40 -16.85
C GLN A 296 5.72 6.70 -17.31
N ALA A 297 4.74 6.48 -16.43
CA ALA A 297 3.49 5.81 -16.78
C ALA A 297 2.71 6.57 -17.86
N LEU A 298 2.64 7.90 -17.78
CA LEU A 298 2.03 8.75 -18.81
C LEU A 298 2.77 8.64 -20.13
N SER A 299 4.10 8.64 -20.09
CA SER A 299 4.95 8.52 -21.27
C SER A 299 4.73 7.18 -21.99
N GLU A 300 4.63 6.08 -21.25
CA GLU A 300 4.36 4.75 -21.79
C GLU A 300 2.92 4.60 -22.35
N LEU A 301 1.96 5.36 -21.83
CA LEU A 301 0.58 5.40 -22.32
C LEU A 301 0.39 6.29 -23.57
N GLY A 302 1.45 6.96 -24.06
CA GLY A 302 1.33 7.90 -25.17
C GLY A 302 0.85 9.30 -24.77
N HIS A 303 0.69 9.57 -23.48
CA HIS A 303 0.27 10.89 -22.96
C HIS A 303 1.48 11.82 -22.78
N HIS A 304 2.27 12.02 -23.84
CA HIS A 304 3.57 12.67 -23.77
C HIS A 304 3.50 14.13 -23.28
N ASP A 305 2.48 14.88 -23.68
CA ASP A 305 2.25 16.27 -23.23
C ASP A 305 2.02 16.37 -21.71
N GLN A 306 1.47 15.32 -21.09
CA GLN A 306 1.28 15.25 -19.64
C GLN A 306 2.49 14.65 -18.92
N ALA A 307 3.25 13.78 -19.60
CA ALA A 307 4.42 13.13 -19.03
C ALA A 307 5.57 14.12 -18.74
N VAL A 308 5.80 15.05 -19.65
CA VAL A 308 6.94 15.97 -19.56
C VAL A 308 6.84 16.90 -18.33
N PRO A 309 5.71 17.58 -18.04
CA PRO A 309 5.58 18.40 -16.84
C PRO A 309 5.84 17.63 -15.54
N GLU A 310 5.41 16.38 -15.45
CA GLU A 310 5.65 15.54 -14.25
C GLU A 310 7.13 15.17 -14.11
N ALA A 311 7.81 14.87 -15.23
CA ALA A 311 9.25 14.60 -15.24
C ALA A 311 10.09 15.86 -14.94
N GLU A 312 9.70 17.03 -15.46
CA GLU A 312 10.32 18.33 -15.15
C GLU A 312 10.16 18.66 -13.65
N ALA A 313 8.96 18.45 -13.08
CA ALA A 313 8.71 18.61 -11.66
C ALA A 313 9.54 17.64 -10.79
N ALA A 314 9.71 16.40 -11.25
CA ALA A 314 10.57 15.43 -10.59
C ALA A 314 12.04 15.88 -10.58
N VAL A 315 12.59 16.34 -11.71
CA VAL A 315 13.97 16.87 -11.76
C VAL A 315 14.14 18.07 -10.83
N ALA A 316 13.24 19.04 -10.89
CA ALA A 316 13.30 20.24 -10.05
C ALA A 316 13.23 19.91 -8.55
N LEU A 317 12.41 18.93 -8.14
CA LEU A 317 12.37 18.46 -6.76
C LEU A 317 13.63 17.68 -6.40
N GLY A 318 14.11 16.82 -7.31
CA GLY A 318 15.34 16.03 -7.15
C GLY A 318 16.58 16.88 -6.91
N GLU A 319 16.70 18.03 -7.57
CA GLU A 319 17.79 18.99 -7.33
C GLU A 319 17.87 19.45 -5.87
N GLN A 320 16.72 19.53 -5.21
CA GLN A 320 16.61 20.02 -3.83
C GLN A 320 16.78 18.90 -2.80
N VAL A 321 16.26 17.70 -3.08
CA VAL A 321 16.07 16.66 -2.05
C VAL A 321 16.89 15.39 -2.28
N ALA A 322 17.35 15.13 -3.49
CA ALA A 322 18.15 13.96 -3.83
C ALA A 322 19.06 14.23 -5.05
N PRO A 323 20.08 15.11 -4.93
CA PRO A 323 20.98 15.44 -6.03
C PRO A 323 21.68 14.21 -6.64
N GLU A 324 21.91 13.17 -5.84
CA GLU A 324 22.47 11.89 -6.29
C GLU A 324 21.58 11.14 -7.28
N MET A 325 20.28 11.41 -7.26
CA MET A 325 19.29 10.81 -8.15
C MET A 325 19.13 11.58 -9.46
N LEU A 326 19.62 12.83 -9.54
CA LEU A 326 19.52 13.67 -10.75
C LEU A 326 19.88 12.95 -12.05
N PRO A 327 20.96 12.15 -12.13
CA PRO A 327 21.31 11.53 -13.39
C PRO A 327 20.23 10.57 -13.92
N VAL A 328 19.52 9.90 -12.99
CA VAL A 328 18.39 9.02 -13.32
C VAL A 328 17.13 9.83 -13.66
N LEU A 329 16.89 10.93 -12.97
CA LEU A 329 15.73 11.80 -13.25
C LEU A 329 15.87 12.49 -14.61
N GLU A 330 17.06 13.00 -14.93
CA GLU A 330 17.37 13.67 -16.19
C GLU A 330 17.29 12.72 -17.39
N ILE A 331 17.74 11.46 -17.25
CA ILE A 331 17.61 10.50 -18.36
C ILE A 331 16.14 10.13 -18.60
N LEU A 332 15.33 10.00 -17.55
CA LEU A 332 13.89 9.75 -17.67
C LEU A 332 13.17 10.97 -18.29
N LEU A 333 13.55 12.19 -17.92
CA LEU A 333 13.07 13.42 -18.56
C LEU A 333 13.45 13.46 -20.04
N ALA A 334 14.71 13.14 -20.38
CA ALA A 334 15.14 13.10 -21.78
C ALA A 334 14.32 12.12 -22.62
N PHE A 335 13.96 10.95 -22.08
CA PHE A 335 13.06 10.01 -22.75
C PHE A 335 11.63 10.54 -22.89
N ALA A 336 11.09 11.21 -21.87
CA ALA A 336 9.79 11.87 -21.97
C ALA A 336 9.79 12.96 -23.05
N LEU A 337 10.85 13.78 -23.12
CA LEU A 337 11.03 14.84 -24.13
C LEU A 337 11.16 14.25 -25.54
N LEU A 338 11.93 13.18 -25.72
CA LEU A 338 12.06 12.47 -26.98
C LEU A 338 10.72 11.97 -27.50
N ARG A 339 9.92 11.34 -26.64
CA ARG A 339 8.59 10.83 -26.97
C ARG A 339 7.57 11.95 -27.24
N ALA A 340 7.75 13.10 -26.62
CA ALA A 340 6.99 14.32 -26.92
C ALA A 340 7.49 15.09 -28.16
N GLU A 341 8.40 14.51 -28.94
CA GLU A 341 9.05 15.14 -30.10
C GLU A 341 9.82 16.45 -29.81
N ARG A 342 10.11 16.72 -28.53
CA ARG A 342 10.91 17.88 -28.07
C ARG A 342 12.41 17.58 -28.16
N LYS A 343 12.88 17.26 -29.38
CA LYS A 343 14.23 16.76 -29.65
C LYS A 343 15.35 17.68 -29.18
N GLU A 344 15.21 18.99 -29.36
CA GLU A 344 16.23 19.96 -28.94
C GLU A 344 16.40 20.00 -27.41
N ASP A 345 15.30 19.96 -26.68
CA ASP A 345 15.31 19.93 -25.22
C ASP A 345 15.91 18.61 -24.72
N ALA A 346 15.51 17.48 -25.32
CA ALA A 346 16.10 16.18 -25.01
C ALA A 346 17.61 16.16 -25.26
N ALA A 347 18.06 16.67 -26.40
CA ALA A 347 19.48 16.75 -26.73
C ALA A 347 20.26 17.60 -25.71
N ARG A 348 19.66 18.70 -25.24
CA ARG A 348 20.26 19.57 -24.21
C ARG A 348 20.42 18.82 -22.89
N THR A 349 19.38 18.12 -22.42
CA THR A 349 19.43 17.31 -21.20
C THR A 349 20.48 16.20 -21.31
N LEU A 350 20.51 15.48 -22.43
CA LEU A 350 21.46 14.39 -22.68
C LEU A 350 22.92 14.89 -22.78
N ALA A 351 23.14 16.04 -23.40
CA ALA A 351 24.47 16.65 -23.46
C ALA A 351 24.98 17.04 -22.06
N GLY A 352 24.11 17.53 -21.18
CA GLY A 352 24.41 17.77 -19.77
C GLY A 352 24.88 16.50 -19.06
N LEU A 353 24.12 15.41 -19.20
CA LEU A 353 24.48 14.09 -18.66
C LEU A 353 25.80 13.51 -19.21
N ILE A 354 26.16 13.82 -20.46
CA ILE A 354 27.40 13.34 -21.05
C ILE A 354 28.61 14.11 -20.50
N ALA A 355 28.47 15.44 -20.41
CA ALA A 355 29.51 16.34 -19.95
C ALA A 355 29.72 16.31 -18.42
N GLY A 356 28.68 15.92 -17.67
CA GLY A 356 28.71 15.89 -16.22
C GLY A 356 29.54 14.76 -15.59
N PRO A 357 29.79 14.83 -14.26
CA PRO A 357 30.57 13.85 -13.50
C PRO A 357 29.74 12.60 -13.14
N HIS A 358 29.19 11.93 -14.16
CA HIS A 358 28.34 10.74 -13.99
C HIS A 358 29.10 9.43 -14.20
N THR A 359 28.48 8.31 -13.81
CA THR A 359 29.05 6.98 -14.02
C THR A 359 29.20 6.68 -15.52
N PRO A 360 30.19 5.87 -15.93
CA PRO A 360 30.35 5.46 -17.32
C PRO A 360 29.10 4.80 -17.90
N ALA A 361 28.35 4.04 -17.10
CA ALA A 361 27.10 3.43 -17.51
C ALA A 361 26.03 4.48 -17.86
N MET A 362 25.88 5.53 -17.04
CA MET A 362 24.92 6.61 -17.32
C MET A 362 25.33 7.41 -18.56
N ARG A 363 26.62 7.74 -18.69
CA ARG A 363 27.15 8.42 -19.88
C ARG A 363 26.88 7.61 -21.15
N ASN A 364 27.13 6.30 -21.12
CA ASN A 364 26.88 5.43 -22.27
C ASN A 364 25.39 5.36 -22.64
N LEU A 365 24.50 5.33 -21.63
CA LEU A 365 23.05 5.38 -21.86
C LEU A 365 22.65 6.73 -22.50
N ALA A 366 23.20 7.84 -22.01
CA ALA A 366 22.92 9.17 -22.55
C ALA A 366 23.44 9.34 -23.98
N VAL A 367 24.64 8.81 -24.31
CA VAL A 367 25.17 8.80 -25.69
C VAL A 367 24.24 8.01 -26.61
N ARG A 368 23.81 6.81 -26.22
CA ARG A 368 22.88 6.00 -27.03
C ARG A 368 21.55 6.71 -27.26
N ALA A 369 21.01 7.36 -26.23
CA ALA A 369 19.79 8.16 -26.34
C ALA A 369 19.99 9.39 -27.24
N LEU A 370 21.18 10.01 -27.23
CA LEU A 370 21.51 11.15 -28.06
C LEU A 370 21.67 10.76 -29.54
N ASP A 371 22.34 9.64 -29.81
CA ASP A 371 22.45 9.08 -31.17
C ASP A 371 21.06 8.84 -31.77
N ALA A 372 20.12 8.40 -30.94
CA ALA A 372 18.72 8.20 -31.29
C ALA A 372 17.97 9.51 -31.60
N VAL A 373 18.32 10.65 -31.00
CA VAL A 373 17.75 11.96 -31.35
C VAL A 373 18.02 12.30 -32.83
N TYR A 374 19.25 11.99 -33.27
CA TYR A 374 19.79 12.37 -34.59
C TYR A 374 19.76 11.23 -35.62
N ALA A 375 19.30 10.04 -35.25
CA ALA A 375 19.18 8.93 -36.18
C ALA A 375 18.22 9.29 -37.33
N THR A 376 18.73 9.23 -38.56
CA THR A 376 17.96 9.47 -39.79
C THR A 376 17.12 8.27 -40.22
N ASP A 377 17.29 7.12 -39.57
CA ASP A 377 16.57 5.89 -39.89
C ASP A 377 15.21 5.84 -39.14
N PRO A 378 14.07 5.92 -39.85
CA PRO A 378 12.74 5.84 -39.25
C PRO A 378 12.45 4.48 -38.58
N GLY A 379 13.27 3.45 -38.81
CA GLY A 379 13.16 2.14 -38.14
C GLY A 379 13.94 2.01 -36.83
N SER A 380 14.81 2.97 -36.50
CA SER A 380 15.57 2.97 -35.26
C SER A 380 14.69 3.41 -34.10
N THR A 381 14.26 2.48 -33.26
CA THR A 381 13.56 2.83 -32.02
C THR A 381 14.53 3.58 -31.12
N ALA A 382 14.30 4.88 -30.98
CA ALA A 382 15.14 5.85 -30.26
C ALA A 382 15.37 5.54 -28.76
N ILE A 383 14.66 4.55 -28.22
CA ILE A 383 14.57 4.26 -26.80
C ILE A 383 14.90 2.78 -26.63
N PRO A 384 15.72 2.41 -25.63
CA PRO A 384 16.00 1.01 -25.37
C PRO A 384 14.69 0.21 -25.30
N PRO A 385 14.61 -0.98 -25.94
CA PRO A 385 13.47 -1.88 -25.74
C PRO A 385 13.42 -2.40 -24.30
N ASP A 386 14.53 -2.26 -23.57
CA ASP A 386 14.64 -2.60 -22.15
C ASP A 386 13.72 -1.72 -21.31
N PRO A 387 13.14 -2.28 -20.24
CA PRO A 387 12.36 -1.49 -19.31
C PRO A 387 13.16 -0.31 -18.77
N LEU A 388 12.55 0.86 -18.78
CA LEU A 388 13.06 1.97 -17.98
C LEU A 388 12.90 1.61 -16.49
N PRO A 389 13.92 1.85 -15.66
CA PRO A 389 13.77 1.69 -14.24
C PRO A 389 12.75 2.69 -13.69
N PHE A 390 12.16 2.36 -12.54
CA PHE A 390 11.31 3.28 -11.79
C PHE A 390 11.89 3.53 -10.40
N LEU A 391 11.46 4.62 -9.76
CA LEU A 391 11.95 4.98 -8.43
C LEU A 391 11.03 4.39 -7.36
N ALA A 392 11.62 3.87 -6.29
CA ALA A 392 10.90 3.55 -5.07
C ALA A 392 11.58 4.23 -3.90
N ARG A 393 10.81 4.50 -2.86
CA ARG A 393 11.34 4.97 -1.59
C ARG A 393 11.42 3.78 -0.66
N ARG A 394 12.60 3.41 -0.19
CA ARG A 394 12.79 2.32 0.77
C ARG A 394 13.27 2.92 2.08
N GLY A 395 12.35 3.07 3.04
CA GLY A 395 12.63 3.84 4.25
C GLY A 395 12.97 5.30 3.93
N THR A 396 14.13 5.78 4.39
CA THR A 396 14.58 7.16 4.11
C THR A 396 15.35 7.31 2.79
N ARG A 397 15.64 6.21 2.08
CA ARG A 397 16.46 6.20 0.86
C ARG A 397 15.59 6.07 -0.39
N LEU A 398 16.02 6.68 -1.47
CA LEU A 398 15.48 6.43 -2.80
C LEU A 398 16.26 5.30 -3.45
N THR A 399 15.55 4.38 -4.09
CA THR A 399 16.13 3.23 -4.78
C THR A 399 15.60 3.16 -6.21
N VAL A 400 16.46 2.70 -7.11
CA VAL A 400 16.12 2.45 -8.51
C VAL A 400 15.74 0.99 -8.65
N ILE A 401 14.50 0.72 -9.06
CA ILE A 401 14.02 -0.65 -9.27
C ILE A 401 13.97 -0.94 -10.77
N GLN A 402 14.55 -2.08 -11.15
CA GLN A 402 14.43 -2.62 -12.50
C GLN A 402 13.13 -3.43 -12.61
N PRO A 403 12.20 -3.08 -13.51
CA PRO A 403 10.99 -3.87 -13.73
C PRO A 403 11.32 -5.31 -14.07
N SER A 404 10.57 -6.23 -13.46
CA SER A 404 10.63 -7.64 -13.81
C SER A 404 10.30 -7.83 -15.29
N ALA A 405 10.87 -8.86 -15.92
CA ALA A 405 10.39 -9.30 -17.22
C ALA A 405 8.90 -9.68 -17.09
N PRO A 406 8.05 -9.33 -18.07
CA PRO A 406 6.65 -9.76 -18.05
C PRO A 406 6.62 -11.28 -17.93
N THR A 407 6.10 -11.79 -16.82
CA THR A 407 5.93 -13.22 -16.63
C THR A 407 4.78 -13.63 -17.56
N PRO A 408 4.97 -14.63 -18.45
CA PRO A 408 3.85 -15.11 -19.26
C PRO A 408 2.72 -15.53 -18.32
N GLU A 409 1.50 -15.05 -18.57
CA GLU A 409 0.35 -15.46 -17.78
C GLU A 409 0.30 -17.00 -17.79
N PRO A 410 0.17 -17.65 -16.63
CA PRO A 410 -0.05 -19.08 -16.61
C PRO A 410 -1.29 -19.37 -17.46
N PRO A 411 -1.27 -20.40 -18.33
CA PRO A 411 -2.42 -20.73 -19.15
C PRO A 411 -3.63 -20.86 -18.23
N LEU A 412 -4.71 -20.15 -18.58
CA LEU A 412 -5.99 -20.29 -17.90
C LEU A 412 -6.33 -21.78 -17.90
N VAL A 413 -6.21 -22.41 -16.73
CA VAL A 413 -6.64 -23.78 -16.54
C VAL A 413 -8.17 -23.74 -16.65
N GLY A 414 -8.68 -24.22 -17.77
CA GLY A 414 -10.10 -24.34 -18.07
C GLY A 414 -10.80 -25.46 -17.30
#